data_AF-A0A923JED7-F1
#
_entry.id   AF-A0A923JED7-F1
#
_cell.length_a   1.000
_cell.length_b   1.000
_cell.length_c   1.000
_cell.angle_alpha   90.00
_cell.angle_beta   90.00
_cell.angle_gamma   90.00
#
_symmetry.space_group_name_H-M   'P 1'
#
loop_
_entity.id
_entity.type
_entity.pdbx_description
1 polymer ?
#
loop_
_entity_poly.entity_id
_entity_poly.type
_entity_poly.pdbx_seq_one_letter_code
_entity_poly.pdbx_strand_id
1 'polypeptide(L)'
;METSLETVALFSLKLAYEEEGLSPILRDDLVMGDYQKDVFELLVKRGDVATIQFKLNECLNLALDALGGVEKPLGRELHKLSAEFGQAQSLEQLGQPLLALKGYLKDVL
;
A
#
# COMPACT_ATOMS: atom_id res chain seq x y z
N MET A 1 -11.93 -1.27 -6.28
CA MET A 1 -11.07 -1.70 -5.15
C MET A 1 -9.62 -1.79 -5.59
N GLU A 2 -9.37 -2.54 -6.66
CA GLU A 2 -8.14 -2.75 -7.44
C GLU A 2 -7.33 -1.47 -7.65
N THR A 3 -7.95 -0.40 -8.16
CA THR A 3 -7.25 0.88 -8.35
C THR A 3 -6.74 1.47 -7.04
N SER A 4 -7.49 1.30 -5.94
CA SER A 4 -7.04 1.75 -4.62
C SER A 4 -5.90 0.88 -4.08
N LEU A 5 -5.92 -0.44 -4.34
CA LEU A 5 -4.80 -1.34 -4.02
C LEU A 5 -3.53 -0.92 -4.76
N GLU A 6 -3.60 -0.73 -6.09
CA GLU A 6 -2.49 -0.20 -6.90
C GLU A 6 -2.01 1.16 -6.38
N THR A 7 -2.93 2.07 -6.03
CA THR A 7 -2.55 3.41 -5.53
C THR A 7 -1.80 3.33 -4.21
N VAL A 8 -2.24 2.47 -3.28
CA VAL A 8 -1.56 2.28 -1.99
C VAL A 8 -0.16 1.71 -2.19
N ALA A 9 -0.01 0.72 -3.07
CA ALA A 9 1.30 0.17 -3.40
C ALA A 9 2.23 1.23 -4.00
N LEU A 10 1.73 1.98 -5.00
CA LEU A 10 2.47 3.06 -5.64
C LEU A 10 2.93 4.10 -4.63
N PHE A 11 2.03 4.61 -3.78
CA PHE A 11 2.40 5.64 -2.79
C PHE A 11 3.39 5.11 -1.75
N SER A 12 3.26 3.86 -1.34
CA SER A 12 4.20 3.25 -0.41
C SER A 12 5.60 3.13 -1.01
N LEU A 13 5.68 2.71 -2.28
CA LEU A 13 6.96 2.61 -3.01
C LEU A 13 7.56 3.98 -3.31
N LYS A 14 6.73 4.99 -3.60
CA LYS A 14 7.18 6.38 -3.72
C LYS A 14 7.84 6.87 -2.45
N LEU A 15 7.19 6.69 -1.29
CA LEU A 15 7.78 7.07 0.00
C LEU A 15 9.10 6.35 0.29
N ALA A 16 9.24 5.09 -0.15
CA ALA A 16 10.43 4.30 0.12
C ALA A 16 11.62 4.62 -0.79
N TYR A 17 11.37 5.03 -2.04
CA TYR A 17 12.39 5.03 -3.08
C TYR A 17 12.47 6.33 -3.91
N GLU A 18 11.50 7.23 -3.83
CA GLU A 18 11.65 8.55 -4.46
C GLU A 18 12.57 9.43 -3.63
N GLU A 19 13.76 9.67 -4.18
CA GLU A 19 14.73 10.61 -3.62
C GLU A 19 14.71 11.94 -4.39
N GLU A 20 15.12 13.02 -3.72
CA GLU A 20 15.18 14.34 -4.32
C GLU A 20 16.09 14.35 -5.55
N GLY A 21 15.56 14.80 -6.69
CA GLY A 21 16.29 14.87 -7.96
C GLY A 21 16.26 13.61 -8.82
N LEU A 22 15.63 12.52 -8.36
CA LEU A 22 15.37 11.33 -9.17
C LEU A 22 14.04 11.43 -9.92
N SER A 23 13.89 10.64 -10.98
CA SER A 23 12.60 10.51 -11.67
C SER A 23 11.55 9.89 -10.76
N PRO A 24 10.29 10.38 -10.80
CA PRO A 24 9.25 9.81 -9.98
C PRO A 24 8.92 8.39 -10.43
N ILE A 25 8.57 7.53 -9.47
CA ILE A 25 8.04 6.19 -9.72
C ILE A 25 6.65 6.32 -10.35
N LEU A 26 6.48 5.68 -11.50
CA LEU A 26 5.26 5.63 -12.28
C LEU A 26 4.62 4.24 -12.19
N ARG A 27 3.39 4.14 -12.70
CA ARG A 27 2.60 2.89 -12.63
C ARG A 27 3.17 1.77 -13.49
N ASP A 28 3.90 2.13 -14.53
CA ASP A 28 4.52 1.25 -15.53
C ASP A 28 5.98 0.91 -15.23
N ASP A 29 6.53 1.44 -14.13
CA ASP A 29 7.88 1.08 -13.70
C ASP A 29 7.97 -0.38 -13.26
N LEU A 30 9.15 -0.98 -13.45
CA LEU A 30 9.42 -2.38 -13.10
C LEU A 30 9.12 -2.70 -11.63
N VAL A 31 9.37 -1.75 -10.72
CA VAL A 31 9.09 -1.91 -9.28
C VAL A 31 7.59 -2.08 -8.99
N MET A 32 6.73 -1.56 -9.86
CA MET A 32 5.28 -1.68 -9.73
C MET A 32 4.73 -2.98 -10.31
N GLY A 33 5.51 -3.77 -11.06
CA GLY A 33 5.00 -4.89 -11.86
C GLY A 33 4.14 -5.88 -11.08
N ASP A 34 4.51 -6.19 -9.83
CA ASP A 34 3.78 -7.10 -8.95
C ASP A 34 2.56 -6.48 -8.24
N TYR A 35 2.34 -5.19 -8.44
CA TYR A 35 1.38 -4.34 -7.72
C TYR A 35 0.52 -3.49 -8.68
N GLN A 36 0.50 -3.84 -9.97
CA GLN A 36 -0.34 -3.19 -10.97
C GLN A 36 -1.81 -3.56 -10.78
N LYS A 37 -2.72 -2.71 -11.26
CA LYS A 37 -4.16 -2.89 -11.14
C LYS A 37 -4.64 -4.25 -11.65
N ASP A 38 -4.10 -4.75 -12.76
CA ASP A 38 -4.49 -6.03 -13.36
C ASP A 38 -4.13 -7.24 -12.49
N VAL A 39 -2.99 -7.19 -11.81
CA VAL A 39 -2.60 -8.17 -10.78
C VAL A 39 -3.65 -8.17 -9.67
N PHE A 40 -3.99 -7.01 -9.13
CA PHE A 40 -5.00 -6.90 -8.08
C PHE A 40 -6.42 -7.26 -8.56
N GLU A 41 -6.77 -6.98 -9.81
CA GLU A 41 -8.04 -7.36 -10.42
C GLU A 41 -8.23 -8.88 -10.43
N LEU A 42 -7.17 -9.64 -10.73
CA LEU A 42 -7.21 -11.10 -10.67
C LEU A 42 -7.44 -11.60 -9.25
N LEU A 43 -6.75 -11.01 -8.26
CA LEU A 43 -6.88 -11.41 -6.86
C LEU A 43 -8.26 -11.09 -6.29
N VAL A 44 -8.79 -9.90 -6.59
CA VAL A 44 -10.15 -9.50 -6.19
C VAL A 44 -11.20 -10.43 -6.82
N LYS A 45 -11.08 -10.76 -8.11
CA LYS A 45 -11.99 -11.73 -8.76
C LYS A 45 -11.96 -13.12 -8.11
N ARG A 46 -10.82 -13.52 -7.55
CA ARG A 46 -10.63 -14.80 -6.85
C ARG A 46 -11.06 -14.76 -5.38
N GLY A 47 -11.35 -13.58 -4.82
CA GLY A 47 -11.57 -13.45 -3.37
C GLY A 47 -10.30 -13.69 -2.54
N ASP A 48 -9.11 -13.57 -3.13
CA ASP A 48 -7.85 -13.92 -2.49
C ASP A 48 -7.35 -12.78 -1.57
N VAL A 49 -8.04 -12.62 -0.45
CA VAL A 49 -7.76 -11.60 0.57
C VAL A 49 -6.34 -11.75 1.13
N ALA A 50 -5.89 -12.98 1.37
CA ALA A 50 -4.59 -13.26 1.95
C ALA A 50 -3.45 -12.77 1.04
N THR A 51 -3.51 -13.06 -0.26
CA THR A 51 -2.49 -12.60 -1.20
C THR A 51 -2.53 -11.08 -1.40
N ILE A 52 -3.73 -10.47 -1.39
CA ILE A 52 -3.87 -9.00 -1.43
C ILE A 52 -3.18 -8.36 -0.21
N GLN A 53 -3.46 -8.87 0.99
CA GLN A 53 -2.88 -8.38 2.23
C GLN A 53 -1.36 -8.58 2.26
N PHE A 54 -0.88 -9.74 1.83
CA PHE A 54 0.54 -10.03 1.72
C PHE A 54 1.25 -8.99 0.84
N LYS A 55 0.78 -8.81 -0.41
CA LYS A 55 1.40 -7.88 -1.37
C LYS A 55 1.40 -6.44 -0.86
N LEU A 56 0.29 -5.98 -0.29
CA LEU A 56 0.26 -4.61 0.25
C LEU A 56 1.14 -4.45 1.48
N ASN A 57 1.21 -5.43 2.37
CA ASN A 57 2.08 -5.36 3.54
C ASN A 57 3.57 -5.29 3.16
N GLU A 58 4.00 -5.90 2.06
CA GLU A 58 5.36 -5.71 1.55
C GLU A 58 5.65 -4.23 1.26
N CYS A 59 4.77 -3.56 0.51
CA CYS A 59 4.94 -2.13 0.21
C CYS A 59 4.83 -1.26 1.47
N LEU A 60 3.85 -1.55 2.35
CA LEU A 60 3.60 -0.77 3.57
C LEU A 60 4.77 -0.86 4.56
N ASN A 61 5.45 -2.01 4.64
CA ASN A 61 6.65 -2.16 5.46
C ASN A 61 7.81 -1.30 4.95
N LEU A 62 8.00 -1.22 3.63
CA LEU A 62 9.01 -0.33 3.04
C LEU A 62 8.71 1.15 3.35
N ALA A 63 7.45 1.56 3.23
CA ALA A 63 7.01 2.90 3.59
C ALA A 63 7.17 3.18 5.09
N LEU A 64 6.88 2.19 5.94
CA LEU A 64 7.07 2.30 7.40
C LEU A 64 8.53 2.56 7.74
N ASP A 65 9.46 1.83 7.15
CA ASP A 65 10.88 2.02 7.35
C ASP A 65 11.33 3.41 6.87
N ALA A 66 10.85 3.87 5.71
CA ALA A 66 11.13 5.20 5.17
C ALA A 66 10.61 6.34 6.08
N LEU A 67 9.49 6.12 6.78
CA LEU A 67 8.95 7.05 7.77
C LEU A 67 9.68 7.00 9.12
N GLY A 68 10.75 6.23 9.24
CA GLY A 68 11.53 6.07 10.47
C GLY A 68 10.90 5.11 11.49
N GLY A 69 10.02 4.21 11.03
CA GLY A 69 9.39 3.17 11.83
C GLY A 69 8.35 3.68 12.84
N VAL A 70 7.91 2.77 13.70
CA VAL A 70 6.87 3.02 14.73
C VAL A 70 7.26 4.03 15.80
N GLU A 71 8.55 4.36 15.87
CA GLU A 71 9.10 5.37 16.78
C GLU A 71 8.73 6.79 16.36
N LYS A 72 8.47 7.02 15.06
CA LYS A 72 8.03 8.32 14.54
C LYS A 72 6.50 8.42 14.50
N PRO A 73 5.92 9.62 14.71
CA PRO A 73 4.47 9.78 14.69
C PRO A 73 3.82 9.29 13.40
N LEU A 74 4.44 9.57 12.25
CA LEU A 74 3.94 9.13 10.94
C LEU A 74 4.00 7.60 10.82
N GLY A 75 5.17 6.98 11.00
CA GLY A 75 5.29 5.53 10.92
C GLY A 75 4.38 4.77 11.92
N ARG A 76 4.14 5.33 13.12
CA ARG A 76 3.19 4.75 14.08
C ARG A 76 1.75 4.71 13.56
N GLU A 77 1.29 5.80 12.94
CA GLU A 77 -0.05 5.83 12.36
C GLU A 77 -0.15 4.88 11.17
N LEU A 78 0.87 4.84 10.30
CA LEU A 78 0.91 3.87 9.20
C LEU A 78 0.84 2.42 9.70
N HIS A 79 1.58 2.08 10.75
CA HIS A 79 1.56 0.75 11.34
C HIS A 79 0.18 0.38 11.90
N LYS A 80 -0.51 1.33 12.56
CA LYS A 80 -1.88 1.13 13.05
C LYS A 80 -2.86 0.86 11.91
N LEU A 81 -2.85 1.68 10.85
CA LEU A 81 -3.70 1.51 9.69
C LEU A 81 -3.41 0.18 8.95
N SER A 82 -2.14 -0.19 8.85
CA SER A 82 -1.71 -1.47 8.26
C SER A 82 -2.22 -2.66 9.08
N ALA A 83 -2.17 -2.57 10.42
CA ALA A 83 -2.72 -3.59 11.30
C ALA A 83 -4.25 -3.73 11.17
N GLU A 84 -4.98 -2.62 11.03
CA GLU A 84 -6.44 -2.64 10.77
C GLU A 84 -6.76 -3.29 9.41
N PHE A 85 -5.98 -2.97 8.37
CA PHE A 85 -6.12 -3.59 7.06
C PHE A 85 -5.83 -5.11 7.09
N GLY A 86 -4.81 -5.53 7.85
CA GLY A 86 -4.46 -6.94 8.06
C GLY A 86 -5.49 -7.76 8.85
N GLN A 87 -6.41 -7.11 9.57
CA GLN A 87 -7.49 -7.80 10.31
C GLN A 87 -8.71 -8.14 9.45
N ALA A 88 -8.83 -7.58 8.25
CA ALA A 88 -9.93 -7.89 7.35
C ALA A 88 -9.90 -9.35 6.90
N GLN A 89 -11.06 -10.01 6.92
CA GLN A 89 -11.25 -11.42 6.57
C GLN A 89 -12.03 -11.62 5.25
N SER A 90 -12.54 -10.53 4.66
CA SER A 90 -13.26 -10.55 3.38
C SER A 90 -12.94 -9.31 2.54
N LEU A 91 -13.25 -9.36 1.24
CA LEU A 91 -13.06 -8.21 0.34
C LEU A 91 -13.87 -7.00 0.79
N GLU A 92 -15.09 -7.20 1.27
CA GLU A 92 -15.95 -6.12 1.77
C GLU A 92 -15.29 -5.44 2.98
N GLN A 93 -14.68 -6.21 3.88
CA GLN A 93 -13.99 -5.68 5.06
C GLN A 93 -12.71 -4.92 4.71
N LEU A 94 -12.07 -5.19 3.56
CA LEU A 94 -10.90 -4.42 3.10
C LEU A 94 -11.25 -2.98 2.70
N GLY A 95 -12.51 -2.70 2.36
CA GLY A 95 -12.90 -1.42 1.75
C GLY A 95 -12.54 -0.19 2.60
N GLN A 96 -12.95 -0.16 3.86
CA GLN A 96 -12.70 0.99 4.75
C GLN A 96 -11.22 1.14 5.13
N PRO A 97 -10.52 0.09 5.62
CA PRO A 97 -9.09 0.21 5.93
C PRO A 97 -8.24 0.59 4.71
N LEU A 98 -8.58 0.10 3.51
CA LEU A 98 -7.89 0.46 2.28
C LEU A 98 -8.04 1.95 1.93
N LEU A 99 -9.23 2.52 2.14
CA LEU A 99 -9.45 3.96 1.93
C LEU A 99 -8.67 4.79 2.94
N ALA A 100 -8.58 4.34 4.20
CA ALA A 100 -7.81 5.02 5.23
C ALA A 100 -6.31 5.03 4.89
N LEU A 101 -5.74 3.87 4.50
CA LEU A 101 -4.36 3.77 4.03
C LEU A 101 -4.08 4.69 2.85
N LYS A 102 -4.96 4.67 1.83
CA LYS A 102 -4.82 5.52 0.65
C LYS A 102 -4.85 7.00 1.00
N GLY A 103 -5.75 7.42 1.89
CA GLY A 103 -5.85 8.80 2.36
C GLY A 103 -4.59 9.24 3.09
N TYR A 104 -4.17 8.43 4.07
CA TYR A 104 -2.97 8.67 4.85
C TYR A 104 -1.71 8.81 3.98
N LEU A 105 -1.45 7.83 3.10
CA LEU A 105 -0.27 7.85 2.23
C LEU A 105 -0.28 9.03 1.25
N LYS A 106 -1.46 9.46 0.80
CA LYS A 106 -1.61 10.65 -0.05
C LYS A 106 -1.26 11.93 0.70
N ASP A 107 -1.60 12.03 1.98
CA ASP A 107 -1.35 13.23 2.78
C ASP A 107 0.12 13.33 3.24
N VAL A 108 0.85 12.21 3.23
CA VAL A 108 2.27 12.14 3.61
C VAL A 108 3.21 12.45 2.43
N LEU A 109 2.81 12.11 1.20
CA LEU A 109 3.52 12.46 -0.04
C LEU A 109 3.26 13.91 -0.46
#